data_AF-A0A7R9SV75-F1
#
_entry.id   AF-A0A7R9SV75-F1
#
_cell.length_a   1.000
_cell.length_b   1.000
_cell.length_c   1.000
_cell.angle_alpha   90.00
_cell.angle_beta   90.00
_cell.angle_gamma   90.00
#
_symmetry.space_group_name_H-M   'P 1'
#
loop_
_entity.id
_entity.type
_entity.pdbx_description
1 polymer ?
#
loop_
_entity_poly.entity_id
_entity_poly.type
_entity_poly.pdbx_seq_one_letter_code
_entity_poly.pdbx_strand_id
1 'polypeptide(L)'
;MNSDTKLNNFQFKPYSVLYEQLIIRCRTLYLFVILLAFVHISIHPLPALRRVRNSYTNKIKELDNDEKDLFFVSAYYYGVGYSLYKNQVTLTFIAPRDAHWERRKIIAIRSDDTKTVLEPLQIHRATPHNLCKYVTLVGTIVLEEELTELELLVNGHTAKIRYLPADNKPKDLVVCTPPIYNNVRWQNVLLAAHVYTSFGGHLQTYVATTSRPFFEFLEELKRLKGISVDSFPDFYGKSKLDGIEFGGVTVANSDCLNKYKNHHKSLNHRNSGPSSRRSLYNKMLKELHHLLHRFE
;
A
#
# COMPACT_ATOMS: atom_id res chain seq x y z
N MET A 1 6.81 -100.18 -3.93
CA MET A 1 8.23 -99.80 -4.18
C MET A 1 8.34 -99.29 -5.61
N ASN A 2 9.21 -98.31 -5.82
CA ASN A 2 9.53 -97.55 -7.05
C ASN A 2 8.69 -96.29 -7.34
N SER A 3 9.15 -95.20 -6.70
CA SER A 3 9.66 -93.97 -7.32
C SER A 3 9.77 -93.95 -8.85
N ASP A 4 9.16 -92.96 -9.50
CA ASP A 4 9.82 -92.05 -10.47
C ASP A 4 8.98 -90.76 -10.65
N THR A 5 9.39 -89.59 -10.14
CA THR A 5 10.35 -88.57 -10.64
C THR A 5 9.89 -87.73 -11.85
N LYS A 6 9.34 -86.54 -11.53
CA LYS A 6 9.44 -85.20 -12.17
C LYS A 6 9.31 -85.01 -13.69
N LEU A 7 8.42 -84.08 -14.07
CA LEU A 7 8.84 -82.99 -14.96
C LEU A 7 8.23 -81.64 -14.52
N ASN A 8 9.12 -80.65 -14.48
CA ASN A 8 8.95 -79.32 -13.90
C ASN A 8 8.04 -78.42 -14.76
N ASN A 9 7.18 -77.64 -14.09
CA ASN A 9 6.71 -76.36 -14.60
C ASN A 9 7.08 -75.28 -13.58
N PHE A 10 8.24 -74.65 -13.80
CA PHE A 10 8.68 -73.48 -13.04
C PHE A 10 7.90 -72.26 -13.54
N GLN A 11 6.77 -71.96 -12.89
CA GLN A 11 6.08 -70.69 -13.06
C GLN A 11 6.85 -69.58 -12.35
N PHE A 12 7.42 -68.65 -13.11
CA PHE A 12 7.83 -67.34 -12.62
C PHE A 12 6.60 -66.61 -12.04
N LYS A 13 6.60 -66.33 -10.73
CA LYS A 13 5.64 -65.44 -10.05
C LYS A 13 6.32 -64.12 -9.66
N PRO A 14 5.56 -63.03 -9.50
CA PRO A 14 5.87 -61.76 -10.16
C PRO A 14 6.58 -60.78 -9.23
N TYR A 15 7.77 -60.35 -9.63
CA TYR A 15 8.50 -59.24 -9.01
C TYR A 15 7.84 -57.86 -9.27
N SER A 16 6.77 -57.78 -10.07
CA SER A 16 6.12 -56.52 -10.44
C SER A 16 5.33 -55.88 -9.30
N VAL A 17 4.66 -56.68 -8.45
CA VAL A 17 3.74 -56.15 -7.42
C VAL A 17 4.50 -55.46 -6.27
N LEU A 18 5.66 -55.99 -5.88
CA LEU A 18 6.50 -55.41 -4.85
C LEU A 18 7.14 -54.09 -5.32
N TYR A 19 7.52 -54.02 -6.59
CA TYR A 19 8.10 -52.81 -7.18
C TYR A 19 7.08 -51.67 -7.30
N GLU A 20 5.84 -51.98 -7.70
CA GLU A 20 4.76 -50.99 -7.75
C GLU A 20 4.40 -50.42 -6.36
N GLN A 21 4.34 -51.28 -5.34
CA GLN A 21 4.09 -50.83 -3.96
C GLN A 21 5.21 -49.91 -3.43
N LEU A 22 6.47 -50.18 -3.80
CA LEU A 22 7.61 -49.36 -3.40
C LEU A 22 7.56 -47.97 -4.06
N ILE A 23 7.24 -47.91 -5.36
CA ILE A 23 7.09 -46.65 -6.11
C ILE A 23 5.97 -45.78 -5.51
N ILE A 24 4.82 -46.37 -5.16
CA ILE A 24 3.70 -45.63 -4.57
C ILE A 24 4.08 -45.02 -3.22
N ARG A 25 4.84 -45.77 -2.39
CA ARG A 25 5.31 -45.26 -1.09
C ARG A 25 6.34 -44.14 -1.26
N CYS A 26 7.29 -44.28 -2.17
CA CYS A 26 8.27 -43.21 -2.48
C CYS A 26 7.59 -41.95 -3.02
N ARG A 27 6.58 -42.08 -3.89
CA ARG A 27 5.83 -40.94 -4.43
C ARG A 27 5.05 -40.21 -3.34
N THR A 28 4.43 -40.95 -2.43
CA THR A 28 3.69 -40.38 -1.29
C THR A 28 4.62 -39.61 -0.36
N LEU A 29 5.81 -40.17 -0.09
CA LEU A 29 6.79 -39.54 0.78
C LEU A 29 7.40 -38.27 0.15
N TYR A 30 7.64 -38.28 -1.16
CA TYR A 30 8.10 -37.11 -1.90
C TYR A 30 7.05 -35.98 -1.90
N LEU A 31 5.78 -36.30 -2.13
CA LEU A 31 4.69 -35.31 -2.06
C LEU A 31 4.52 -34.72 -0.66
N PHE A 32 4.71 -35.53 0.38
CA PHE A 32 4.66 -35.07 1.77
C PHE A 32 5.79 -34.08 2.08
N VAL A 33 7.02 -34.34 1.61
CA VAL A 33 8.16 -33.41 1.78
C VAL A 33 7.93 -32.10 1.03
N ILE A 34 7.38 -32.14 -0.18
CA ILE A 34 7.02 -30.92 -0.93
C ILE A 34 5.95 -30.11 -0.19
N LEU A 35 4.94 -30.77 0.37
CA LEU A 35 3.90 -30.11 1.14
C LEU A 35 4.47 -29.41 2.38
N LEU A 36 5.38 -30.07 3.11
CA LEU A 36 6.06 -29.48 4.26
C LEU A 36 6.90 -28.26 3.87
N ALA A 37 7.63 -28.32 2.75
CA ALA A 37 8.39 -27.18 2.23
C ALA A 37 7.47 -26.00 1.86
N PHE A 38 6.32 -26.27 1.23
CA PHE A 38 5.32 -25.25 0.91
C PHE A 38 4.72 -24.60 2.15
N VAL A 39 4.44 -25.38 3.20
CA VAL A 39 3.97 -24.87 4.48
C VAL A 39 5.04 -24.00 5.13
N HIS A 40 6.31 -24.42 5.11
CA HIS A 40 7.42 -23.67 5.72
C HIS A 40 7.66 -22.33 5.01
N ILE A 41 7.61 -22.31 3.67
CA ILE A 41 7.73 -21.10 2.85
C ILE A 41 6.52 -20.17 3.06
N SER A 42 5.32 -20.72 3.23
CA SER A 42 4.10 -19.92 3.49
C SER A 42 4.08 -19.30 4.89
N ILE A 43 4.77 -19.91 5.86
CA ILE A 43 4.85 -19.40 7.25
C ILE A 43 5.97 -18.36 7.40
N HIS A 44 7.06 -18.45 6.64
CA HIS A 44 8.24 -17.59 6.81
C HIS A 44 8.10 -16.07 6.50
N PRO A 45 7.18 -15.59 5.64
CA PRO A 45 6.98 -14.14 5.48
C PRO A 45 6.06 -13.51 6.54
N LEU A 46 5.33 -14.33 7.33
CA LEU A 46 4.40 -13.84 8.36
C LEU A 46 5.07 -13.09 9.53
N PRO A 47 6.28 -13.44 10.03
CA PRO A 47 6.89 -12.75 11.15
C PRO A 47 7.34 -11.32 10.81
N ALA A 48 7.87 -11.09 9.61
CA ALA A 48 8.34 -9.77 9.18
C ALA A 48 7.17 -8.79 8.95
N LEU A 49 6.09 -9.27 8.31
CA LEU A 49 4.86 -8.49 8.14
C LEU A 49 4.12 -8.27 9.46
N ARG A 50 4.11 -9.24 10.39
CA ARG A 50 3.61 -9.02 11.76
C ARG A 50 4.42 -7.97 12.51
N ARG A 51 5.74 -7.92 12.34
CA ARG A 51 6.60 -6.98 13.07
C ARG A 51 6.36 -5.53 12.64
N VAL A 52 6.17 -5.29 11.33
CA VAL A 52 5.78 -3.96 10.81
C VAL A 52 4.36 -3.60 11.21
N ARG A 53 3.39 -4.50 11.01
CA ARG A 53 1.99 -4.29 11.43
C ARG A 53 1.91 -3.96 12.92
N ASN A 54 2.51 -4.77 13.78
CA ASN A 54 2.47 -4.58 15.23
C ASN A 54 3.18 -3.29 15.67
N SER A 55 4.20 -2.81 14.97
CA SER A 55 4.85 -1.54 15.34
C SER A 55 3.97 -0.32 15.04
N TYR A 56 3.24 -0.33 13.92
CA TYR A 56 2.23 0.69 13.62
C TYR A 56 1.02 0.56 14.57
N THR A 57 0.51 -0.67 14.77
CA THR A 57 -0.65 -0.90 15.65
C THR A 57 -0.36 -0.58 17.11
N ASN A 58 0.83 -0.88 17.64
CA ASN A 58 1.17 -0.59 19.03
C ASN A 58 1.36 0.91 19.27
N LYS A 59 1.93 1.64 18.30
CA LYS A 59 2.06 3.10 18.39
C LYS A 59 0.71 3.80 18.29
N ILE A 60 -0.21 3.25 17.49
CA ILE A 60 -1.61 3.69 17.42
C ILE A 60 -2.35 3.38 18.73
N LYS A 61 -2.07 2.22 19.38
CA LYS A 61 -2.65 1.86 20.69
C LYS A 61 -2.18 2.75 21.83
N GLU A 62 -0.96 3.26 21.78
CA GLU A 62 -0.43 4.18 22.79
C GLU A 62 -1.12 5.56 22.74
N LEU A 63 -1.63 5.97 21.56
CA LEU A 63 -2.53 7.13 21.40
C LEU A 63 -4.01 6.82 21.75
N ASP A 64 -4.37 5.57 22.05
CA ASP A 64 -5.77 5.12 22.13
C ASP A 64 -6.43 5.32 23.51
N ASN A 65 -5.66 5.72 24.52
CA ASN A 65 -6.09 5.57 25.92
C ASN A 65 -6.79 6.79 26.54
N ASP A 66 -6.79 7.96 25.92
CA ASP A 66 -7.64 9.10 26.33
C ASP A 66 -8.13 9.86 25.08
N GLU A 67 -9.45 9.88 24.86
CA GLU A 67 -10.18 10.64 23.82
C GLU A 67 -9.67 10.54 22.36
N LYS A 68 -10.21 9.55 21.63
CA LYS A 68 -9.96 9.27 20.21
C LYS A 68 -10.44 10.37 19.25
N ASP A 69 -9.63 11.39 19.07
CA ASP A 69 -9.99 12.54 18.23
C ASP A 69 -9.10 12.73 16.99
N LEU A 70 -7.98 12.00 16.87
CA LEU A 70 -7.07 12.13 15.74
C LEU A 70 -6.38 10.81 15.40
N PHE A 71 -6.50 10.37 14.15
CA PHE A 71 -5.89 9.17 13.59
C PHE A 71 -4.81 9.57 12.60
N PHE A 72 -3.57 9.15 12.86
CA PHE A 72 -2.44 9.40 11.96
C PHE A 72 -2.49 8.49 10.73
N VAL A 73 -2.28 9.05 9.55
CA VAL A 73 -2.23 8.33 8.27
C VAL A 73 -0.79 8.26 7.77
N SER A 74 -0.17 9.42 7.60
CA SER A 74 1.17 9.54 7.01
C SER A 74 1.83 10.87 7.31
N ALA A 75 3.15 10.90 7.16
CA ALA A 75 3.97 12.11 7.19
C ALA A 75 5.02 12.04 6.08
N TYR A 76 5.13 13.11 5.29
CA TYR A 76 6.13 13.24 4.24
C TYR A 76 7.03 14.44 4.50
N TYR A 77 8.34 14.22 4.42
CA TYR A 77 9.38 15.21 4.59
C TYR A 77 9.97 15.63 3.22
N TYR A 78 10.08 16.93 3.03
CA TYR A 78 10.61 17.56 1.83
C TYR A 78 11.86 18.32 2.23
N GLY A 79 13.00 17.63 2.23
CA GLY A 79 14.28 18.22 2.63
C GLY A 79 14.81 19.27 1.65
N VAL A 80 15.80 20.02 2.13
CA VAL A 80 16.56 21.01 1.35
C VAL A 80 17.29 20.30 0.21
N GLY A 81 17.25 20.88 -1.00
CA GLY A 81 18.01 20.38 -2.17
C GLY A 81 17.32 19.30 -3.01
N TYR A 82 16.29 18.62 -2.50
CA TYR A 82 15.57 17.57 -3.24
C TYR A 82 14.13 17.93 -3.63
N SER A 83 13.59 19.00 -3.07
CA SER A 83 12.20 19.40 -3.26
C SER A 83 12.10 20.84 -3.80
N LEU A 84 11.04 21.12 -4.55
CA LEU A 84 10.74 22.49 -5.02
C LEU A 84 10.18 23.38 -3.89
N TYR A 85 9.97 22.81 -2.71
CA TYR A 85 9.45 23.50 -1.55
C TYR A 85 10.58 23.86 -0.59
N LYS A 86 10.31 24.87 0.25
CA LYS A 86 11.11 25.07 1.47
C LYS A 86 11.05 23.80 2.30
N ASN A 87 12.11 23.55 3.03
CA ASN A 87 12.20 22.47 3.99
C ASN A 87 10.90 22.35 4.79
N GLN A 88 10.12 21.28 4.59
CA GLN A 88 8.76 21.20 5.13
C GLN A 88 8.37 19.76 5.44
N VAL A 89 7.35 19.62 6.28
CA VAL A 89 6.68 18.35 6.56
C VAL A 89 5.20 18.51 6.28
N THR A 90 4.61 17.54 5.60
CA THR A 90 3.16 17.43 5.47
C THR A 90 2.68 16.18 6.19
N LEU A 91 1.64 16.29 7.00
CA LEU A 91 1.03 15.20 7.73
C LEU A 91 -0.42 15.04 7.30
N THR A 92 -0.88 13.80 7.19
CA THR A 92 -2.27 13.45 6.88
C THR A 92 -2.89 12.79 8.11
N PHE A 93 -4.05 13.28 8.52
CA PHE A 93 -4.82 12.76 9.64
C PHE A 93 -6.29 12.54 9.28
N ILE A 94 -6.95 11.73 10.08
CA ILE A 94 -8.42 11.62 10.10
C ILE A 94 -8.87 12.02 11.50
N ALA A 95 -9.92 12.83 11.60
CA ALA A 95 -10.51 13.21 12.88
C ALA A 95 -12.03 13.06 12.82
N PRO A 96 -12.73 12.78 13.95
CA PRO A 96 -14.15 13.04 14.02
C PRO A 96 -14.41 14.51 13.68
N ARG A 97 -15.42 14.78 12.85
CA ARG A 97 -15.79 16.15 12.45
C ARG A 97 -16.01 17.06 13.66
N ASP A 98 -16.61 16.51 14.71
CA ASP A 98 -17.05 17.24 15.90
C ASP A 98 -15.96 17.33 16.99
N ALA A 99 -14.75 16.81 16.74
CA ALA A 99 -13.65 16.77 17.71
C ALA A 99 -12.98 18.13 18.00
N HIS A 100 -13.48 19.21 17.41
CA HIS A 100 -12.96 20.58 17.53
C HIS A 100 -11.43 20.68 17.37
N TRP A 101 -10.87 19.97 16.38
CA TRP A 101 -9.43 19.88 16.13
C TRP A 101 -8.76 21.25 15.96
N GLU A 102 -9.48 22.27 15.49
CA GLU A 102 -9.01 23.66 15.37
C GLU A 102 -8.60 24.28 16.71
N ARG A 103 -9.20 23.83 17.82
CA ARG A 103 -8.89 24.31 19.17
C ARG A 103 -7.68 23.61 19.78
N ARG A 104 -7.25 22.48 19.20
CA ARG A 104 -6.09 21.72 19.68
C ARG A 104 -4.84 22.34 19.07
N LYS A 105 -3.93 22.82 19.91
CA LYS A 105 -2.58 23.16 19.47
C LYS A 105 -1.85 21.86 19.15
N ILE A 106 -1.91 21.44 17.89
CA ILE A 106 -1.07 20.35 17.40
C ILE A 106 0.29 20.99 17.08
N ILE A 107 1.26 20.67 17.92
CA ILE A 107 2.61 21.24 17.82
C ILE A 107 3.52 20.11 17.36
N ALA A 108 4.25 20.34 16.28
CA ALA A 108 5.36 19.45 15.94
C ALA A 108 6.57 19.82 16.78
N ILE A 109 7.07 18.83 17.49
CA ILE A 109 8.34 18.88 18.18
C ILE A 109 9.38 18.36 17.21
N ARG A 110 10.31 19.21 16.82
CA ARG A 110 11.56 18.80 16.18
C ARG A 110 12.64 18.76 17.25
N SER A 111 13.40 17.68 17.33
CA SER A 111 14.62 17.64 18.13
C SER A 111 15.81 17.41 17.22
N ASP A 112 16.76 18.35 17.21
CA ASP A 112 18.15 17.99 16.94
C ASP A 112 18.80 17.43 18.23
N ASP A 113 20.05 16.98 18.17
CA ASP A 113 20.76 16.40 19.32
C ASP A 113 20.94 17.39 20.51
N THR A 114 20.65 18.67 20.32
CA THR A 114 20.90 19.79 21.24
C THR A 114 19.73 20.76 21.44
N LYS A 115 18.78 20.86 20.50
CA LYS A 115 17.70 21.85 20.50
C LYS A 115 16.38 21.21 20.11
N THR A 116 15.38 21.44 20.96
CA THR A 116 13.98 21.11 20.68
C THR A 116 13.24 22.38 20.26
N VAL A 117 12.62 22.36 19.07
CA VAL A 117 11.82 23.47 18.55
C VAL A 117 10.37 23.04 18.43
N LEU A 118 9.47 23.91 18.89
CA LEU A 118 8.03 23.72 18.89
C LEU A 118 7.40 24.56 17.77
N GLU A 119 6.92 23.92 16.72
CA GLU A 119 6.30 24.60 15.59
C GLU A 119 4.80 24.26 15.50
N PRO A 120 3.90 25.27 15.42
CA PRO A 120 2.48 25.03 15.25
C PRO A 120 2.18 24.48 13.85
N LEU A 121 1.40 23.40 13.79
CA LEU A 121 0.97 22.80 12.54
C LEU A 121 -0.08 23.68 11.84
N GLN A 122 0.14 24.03 10.57
CA GLN A 122 -0.88 24.67 9.74
C GLN A 122 -1.83 23.60 9.22
N ILE A 123 -3.04 23.53 9.77
CA ILE A 123 -4.00 22.47 9.46
C ILE A 123 -5.06 22.98 8.48
N HIS A 124 -5.30 22.19 7.44
CA HIS A 124 -6.37 22.40 6.48
C HIS A 124 -7.28 21.18 6.42
N ARG A 125 -8.60 21.42 6.32
CA ARG A 125 -9.58 20.36 6.14
C ARG A 125 -9.71 20.00 4.66
N ALA A 126 -9.26 18.81 4.29
CA ALA A 126 -9.34 18.33 2.91
C ALA A 126 -10.76 17.84 2.52
N THR A 127 -11.56 17.40 3.50
CA THR A 127 -12.97 17.06 3.25
C THR A 127 -13.81 18.35 3.08
N PRO A 128 -14.41 18.60 1.90
CA PRO A 128 -15.06 19.88 1.63
C PRO A 128 -16.45 19.98 2.28
N HIS A 129 -17.15 18.85 2.47
CA HIS A 129 -18.53 18.81 2.96
C HIS A 129 -18.63 18.34 4.41
N ASN A 130 -19.75 18.66 5.06
CA ASN A 130 -20.01 18.30 6.46
C ASN A 130 -20.80 16.98 6.62
N LEU A 131 -21.04 16.24 5.53
CA LEU A 131 -21.83 15.00 5.58
C LEU A 131 -21.12 13.84 6.31
N CYS A 132 -19.79 13.81 6.30
CA CYS A 132 -19.05 12.72 6.94
C CYS A 132 -18.94 12.90 8.45
N LYS A 133 -19.03 11.79 9.17
CA LYS A 133 -18.69 11.68 10.59
C LYS A 133 -17.19 11.90 10.81
N TYR A 134 -16.36 11.46 9.86
CA TYR A 134 -14.91 11.66 9.88
C TYR A 134 -14.43 12.55 8.76
N VAL A 135 -13.48 13.43 9.05
CA VAL A 135 -12.91 14.37 8.09
C VAL A 135 -11.41 14.14 7.95
N THR A 136 -10.90 14.30 6.73
CA THR A 136 -9.47 14.28 6.44
C THR A 136 -8.88 15.66 6.72
N LEU A 137 -7.80 15.68 7.49
CA LEU A 137 -7.03 16.87 7.79
C LEU A 137 -5.62 16.73 7.19
N VAL A 138 -5.12 17.81 6.62
CA VAL A 138 -3.74 17.90 6.13
C VAL A 138 -3.05 19.00 6.92
N GLY A 139 -2.03 18.61 7.67
CA GLY A 139 -1.16 19.52 8.38
C GLY A 139 0.11 19.82 7.59
N THR A 140 0.59 21.06 7.62
CA THR A 140 1.88 21.44 7.05
C THR A 140 2.70 22.24 8.06
N ILE A 141 3.99 21.95 8.15
CA ILE A 141 4.98 22.76 8.87
C ILE A 141 6.10 23.09 7.91
N VAL A 142 6.54 24.35 7.91
CA VAL A 142 7.78 24.76 7.26
C VAL A 142 8.85 24.82 8.33
N LEU A 143 10.00 24.23 8.04
CA LEU A 143 11.15 24.11 8.93
C LEU A 143 12.26 25.02 8.42
N GLU A 144 12.96 25.69 9.34
CA GLU A 144 14.16 26.46 8.99
C GLU A 144 15.37 25.55 8.74
N GLU A 145 15.46 24.46 9.52
CA GLU A 145 16.59 23.52 9.54
C GLU A 145 16.11 22.08 9.29
N GLU A 146 17.02 21.21 8.85
CA GLU A 146 16.68 19.83 8.49
C GLU A 146 16.03 19.06 9.64
N LEU A 147 15.08 18.19 9.26
CA LEU A 147 14.36 17.33 10.19
C LEU A 147 15.15 16.06 10.48
N THR A 148 15.51 15.88 11.74
CA THR A 148 16.11 14.65 12.30
C THR A 148 15.01 13.78 12.89
N GLU A 149 14.29 14.31 13.88
CA GLU A 149 13.18 13.63 14.54
C GLU A 149 11.90 14.46 14.51
N LEU A 150 10.77 13.77 14.36
CA LEU A 150 9.43 14.37 14.36
C LEU A 150 8.61 13.76 15.49
N GLU A 151 8.14 14.60 16.41
CA GLU A 151 7.14 14.22 17.40
C GLU A 151 5.95 15.18 17.32
N LEU A 152 4.78 14.70 17.74
CA LEU A 152 3.58 15.51 17.82
C LEU A 152 3.17 15.65 19.28
N LEU A 153 3.00 16.89 19.72
CA LEU A 153 2.36 17.22 20.98
C LEU A 153 0.88 17.50 20.70
N VAL A 154 0.01 16.67 21.27
CA VAL A 154 -1.44 16.80 21.18
C VAL A 154 -1.99 16.73 22.60
N ASN A 155 -2.63 17.81 23.06
CA ASN A 155 -3.25 17.89 24.39
C ASN A 155 -2.33 17.47 25.55
N GLY A 156 -1.04 17.81 25.49
CA GLY A 156 -0.07 17.45 26.54
C GLY A 156 0.59 16.08 26.37
N HIS A 157 0.13 15.26 25.41
CA HIS A 157 0.74 13.98 25.08
C HIS A 157 1.66 14.10 23.87
N THR A 158 2.87 13.55 23.99
CA THR A 158 3.86 13.53 22.91
C THR A 158 3.91 12.16 22.25
N ALA A 159 3.88 12.13 20.91
CA ALA A 159 4.01 10.92 20.13
C ALA A 159 5.06 11.09 19.03
N LYS A 160 6.11 10.28 19.08
CA LYS A 160 7.11 10.19 17.98
C LYS A 160 6.44 9.70 16.70
N ILE A 161 6.57 10.40 15.59
CA ILE A 161 6.01 10.04 14.30
C ILE A 161 7.12 9.69 13.32
N ARG A 162 6.96 8.57 12.60
CA ARG A 162 7.85 8.27 11.47
C ARG A 162 7.38 9.06 10.26
N TYR A 163 8.32 9.71 9.59
CA TYR A 163 8.08 10.35 8.31
C TYR A 163 8.78 9.58 7.18
N LEU A 164 8.25 9.71 5.98
CA LEU A 164 8.82 9.18 4.74
C LEU A 164 9.41 10.34 3.93
N PRO A 165 10.49 10.12 3.17
CA PRO A 165 10.92 11.11 2.18
C PRO A 165 9.82 11.26 1.12
N ALA A 166 9.51 12.50 0.74
CA ALA A 166 8.65 12.76 -0.41
C ALA A 166 9.28 12.20 -1.71
N ASP A 167 8.43 11.78 -2.66
CA ASP A 167 8.94 11.36 -3.97
C ASP A 167 9.36 12.60 -4.76
N ASN A 168 10.65 12.63 -5.09
CA ASN A 168 11.31 13.74 -5.78
C ASN A 168 11.69 13.35 -7.21
N LYS A 169 11.44 12.11 -7.63
CA LYS A 169 11.75 11.67 -8.99
C LYS A 169 10.79 12.35 -9.95
N PRO A 170 11.23 13.08 -10.99
CA PRO A 170 10.31 13.78 -11.88
C PRO A 170 9.35 12.80 -12.57
N LYS A 171 8.05 13.07 -12.43
CA LYS A 171 6.94 12.39 -13.12
C LYS A 171 6.03 13.44 -13.74
N ASP A 172 5.67 13.25 -15.00
CA ASP A 172 4.87 14.20 -15.78
C ASP A 172 3.39 14.21 -15.37
N LEU A 173 2.86 13.05 -14.97
CA LEU A 173 1.51 12.89 -14.44
C LEU A 173 1.53 11.85 -13.32
N VAL A 174 0.88 12.16 -12.21
CA VAL A 174 0.59 11.19 -11.15
C VAL A 174 -0.91 11.04 -11.05
N VAL A 175 -1.38 9.79 -11.07
CA VAL A 175 -2.79 9.45 -10.90
C VAL A 175 -2.95 8.77 -9.55
N CYS A 176 -3.65 9.47 -8.65
CA CYS A 176 -4.01 8.96 -7.34
C CYS A 176 -5.36 8.24 -7.44
N THR A 177 -5.41 6.97 -7.09
CA THR A 177 -6.67 6.21 -7.03
C THR A 177 -7.08 5.95 -5.58
N PRO A 178 -8.39 5.83 -5.33
CA PRO A 178 -8.87 5.38 -4.03
C PRO A 178 -8.38 3.98 -3.69
N PRO A 179 -8.48 3.56 -2.42
CA PRO A 179 -8.05 2.24 -2.01
C PRO A 179 -8.82 1.15 -2.75
N ILE A 180 -8.09 0.11 -3.16
CA ILE A 180 -8.63 -1.11 -3.74
C ILE A 180 -9.13 -1.99 -2.60
N TYR A 181 -10.40 -2.37 -2.73
CA TYR A 181 -11.09 -3.33 -1.88
C TYR A 181 -11.34 -4.64 -2.63
N ASN A 182 -11.67 -5.70 -1.90
CA ASN A 182 -11.96 -7.04 -2.44
C ASN A 182 -13.02 -7.05 -3.56
N ASN A 183 -13.94 -6.08 -3.61
CA ASN A 183 -15.00 -5.99 -4.60
C ASN A 183 -14.57 -5.31 -5.91
N VAL A 184 -13.37 -4.72 -5.96
CA VAL A 184 -12.85 -4.08 -7.17
C VAL A 184 -12.47 -5.17 -8.18
N ARG A 185 -13.02 -5.07 -9.39
CA ARG A 185 -12.69 -5.97 -10.50
C ARG A 185 -11.26 -5.73 -10.96
N TRP A 186 -10.45 -6.79 -10.99
CA TRP A 186 -9.03 -6.73 -11.40
C TRP A 186 -8.85 -6.17 -12.81
N GLN A 187 -9.83 -6.36 -13.70
CA GLN A 187 -9.82 -5.83 -15.06
C GLN A 187 -9.72 -4.30 -15.07
N ASN A 188 -10.39 -3.61 -14.14
CA ASN A 188 -10.35 -2.15 -14.05
C ASN A 188 -8.96 -1.67 -13.62
N VAL A 189 -8.32 -2.41 -12.71
CA VAL A 189 -6.96 -2.08 -12.26
C VAL A 189 -5.94 -2.35 -13.37
N LEU A 190 -6.08 -3.47 -14.09
CA LEU A 190 -5.24 -3.77 -15.26
C LEU A 190 -5.36 -2.65 -16.30
N LEU A 191 -6.60 -2.27 -16.63
CA LEU A 191 -6.89 -1.24 -17.62
C LEU A 191 -6.31 0.11 -17.20
N ALA A 192 -6.54 0.53 -15.96
CA ALA A 192 -5.99 1.77 -15.43
C ALA A 192 -4.46 1.76 -15.46
N ALA A 193 -3.83 0.69 -14.95
CA ALA A 193 -2.38 0.55 -14.96
C ALA A 193 -1.83 0.60 -16.38
N HIS A 194 -2.45 -0.12 -17.33
CA HIS A 194 -2.02 -0.12 -18.72
C HIS A 194 -2.15 1.26 -19.36
N VAL A 195 -3.32 1.89 -19.27
CA VAL A 195 -3.60 3.18 -19.91
C VAL A 195 -2.65 4.23 -19.35
N TYR A 196 -2.66 4.47 -18.03
CA TYR A 196 -1.88 5.57 -17.47
C TYR A 196 -0.38 5.43 -17.74
N THR A 197 0.18 4.22 -17.61
CA THR A 197 1.61 4.01 -17.85
C THR A 197 1.98 4.13 -19.33
N SER A 198 1.11 3.74 -20.25
CA SER A 198 1.34 3.89 -21.69
C SER A 198 1.34 5.35 -22.15
N PHE A 199 0.72 6.25 -21.38
CA PHE A 199 0.73 7.70 -21.62
C PHE A 199 1.71 8.46 -20.72
N GLY A 200 2.69 7.76 -20.10
CA GLY A 200 3.72 8.39 -19.27
C GLY A 200 3.25 8.84 -17.89
N GLY A 201 2.05 8.45 -17.48
CA GLY A 201 1.50 8.67 -16.15
C GLY A 201 1.94 7.60 -15.16
N HIS A 202 2.14 8.02 -13.91
CA HIS A 202 2.45 7.14 -12.78
C HIS A 202 1.17 6.86 -12.01
N LEU A 203 0.75 5.59 -11.93
CA LEU A 203 -0.40 5.19 -11.12
C LEU A 203 0.05 4.91 -9.69
N GLN A 204 -0.52 5.64 -8.72
CA GLN A 204 -0.42 5.37 -7.29
C GLN A 204 -1.76 4.82 -6.80
N THR A 205 -1.74 3.61 -6.25
CA THR A 205 -2.91 2.98 -5.65
C THR A 205 -2.62 2.52 -4.23
N TYR A 206 -3.70 2.31 -3.48
CA TYR A 206 -3.67 1.77 -2.13
C TYR A 206 -4.42 0.45 -2.07
N VAL A 207 -4.06 -0.43 -1.13
CA VAL A 207 -4.74 -1.70 -0.90
C VAL A 207 -5.23 -1.73 0.53
N ALA A 208 -6.55 -1.78 0.72
CA ALA A 208 -7.16 -1.91 2.04
C ALA A 208 -7.43 -3.37 2.38
N THR A 209 -8.21 -4.05 1.54
CA THR A 209 -8.46 -5.50 1.65
C THR A 209 -8.39 -6.12 0.26
N THR A 210 -7.64 -7.20 0.12
CA THR A 210 -7.51 -7.91 -1.16
C THR A 210 -7.33 -9.41 -0.93
N SER A 211 -7.72 -10.23 -1.90
CA SER A 211 -7.40 -11.65 -1.91
C SER A 211 -5.94 -11.84 -2.28
N ARG A 212 -5.31 -12.93 -1.83
CA ARG A 212 -3.92 -13.24 -2.16
C ARG A 212 -3.64 -13.23 -3.68
N PRO A 213 -4.47 -13.87 -4.53
CA PRO A 213 -4.24 -13.82 -5.98
C PRO A 213 -4.27 -12.39 -6.55
N PHE A 214 -5.15 -11.54 -6.02
CA PHE A 214 -5.24 -10.17 -6.49
C PHE A 214 -4.07 -9.30 -5.98
N PHE A 215 -3.54 -9.58 -4.78
CA PHE A 215 -2.28 -8.99 -4.32
C PHE A 215 -1.09 -9.38 -5.20
N GLU A 216 -0.95 -10.66 -5.53
CA GLU A 216 0.11 -11.16 -6.42
C GLU A 216 0.03 -10.50 -7.81
N PHE A 217 -1.19 -10.30 -8.33
CA PHE A 217 -1.42 -9.52 -9.54
C PHE A 217 -0.95 -8.06 -9.43
N LEU A 218 -1.21 -7.38 -8.31
CA LEU A 218 -0.78 -6.00 -8.10
C LEU A 218 0.75 -5.86 -8.02
N GLU A 219 1.43 -6.81 -7.37
CA GLU A 219 2.90 -6.86 -7.34
C GLU A 219 3.48 -7.09 -8.75
N GLU A 220 2.85 -7.94 -9.56
CA GLU A 220 3.26 -8.15 -10.94
C GLU A 220 3.05 -6.90 -11.81
N LEU A 221 1.94 -6.17 -11.62
CA LEU A 221 1.73 -4.88 -12.26
C LEU A 221 2.78 -3.85 -11.86
N LYS A 222 3.12 -3.78 -10.57
CA LYS A 222 4.19 -2.91 -10.06
C LYS A 222 5.51 -3.23 -10.72
N ARG A 223 5.84 -4.51 -10.90
CA ARG A 223 7.05 -4.97 -11.59
C ARG A 223 7.07 -4.63 -13.08
N LEU A 224 5.95 -4.86 -13.79
CA LEU A 224 5.88 -4.74 -15.25
C LEU A 224 5.60 -3.31 -15.75
N LYS A 225 4.76 -2.58 -15.03
CA LYS A 225 4.26 -1.26 -15.42
C LYS A 225 4.81 -0.12 -14.57
N GLY A 226 5.55 -0.43 -13.51
CA GLY A 226 6.15 0.58 -12.64
C GLY A 226 5.12 1.35 -11.80
N ILE A 227 3.92 0.80 -11.59
CA ILE A 227 2.91 1.41 -10.71
C ILE A 227 3.37 1.35 -9.25
N SER A 228 2.82 2.21 -8.39
CA SER A 228 3.03 2.15 -6.94
C SER A 228 1.79 1.63 -6.24
N VAL A 229 2.01 0.67 -5.33
CA VAL A 229 0.96 0.02 -4.54
C VAL A 229 1.41 0.08 -3.09
N ASP A 230 0.69 0.85 -2.27
CA ASP A 230 0.94 0.96 -0.83
C ASP A 230 -0.20 0.32 -0.03
N SER A 231 0.10 -0.19 1.16
CA SER A 231 -0.96 -0.64 2.08
C SER A 231 -1.71 0.57 2.61
N PHE A 232 -3.04 0.55 2.54
CA PHE A 232 -3.84 1.57 3.21
C PHE A 232 -3.78 1.33 4.73
N PRO A 233 -3.65 2.38 5.56
CA PRO A 233 -3.56 2.19 7.01
C PRO A 233 -4.81 1.49 7.54
N ASP A 234 -4.59 0.49 8.38
CA ASP A 234 -5.67 -0.21 9.06
C ASP A 234 -6.10 0.60 10.29
N PHE A 235 -7.18 1.35 10.15
CA PHE A 235 -7.81 2.08 11.26
C PHE A 235 -8.69 1.19 12.13
N TYR A 236 -8.85 -0.10 11.79
CA TYR A 236 -9.77 -1.02 12.45
C TYR A 236 -9.16 -1.64 13.71
N GLY A 237 -8.98 -0.80 14.74
CA GLY A 237 -8.74 -1.25 16.12
C GLY A 237 -10.01 -1.57 16.90
N LYS A 238 -11.21 -1.26 16.38
CA LYS A 238 -12.51 -1.57 16.98
C LYS A 238 -13.52 -1.85 15.87
N SER A 239 -14.26 -2.95 16.00
CA SER A 239 -15.40 -3.40 15.15
C SER A 239 -16.60 -2.44 15.09
N LYS A 240 -16.41 -1.17 15.45
CA LYS A 240 -17.41 -0.09 15.45
C LYS A 240 -17.01 1.09 14.56
N LEU A 241 -15.84 1.03 13.92
CA LEU A 241 -15.33 2.08 13.02
C LEU A 241 -15.58 1.74 11.54
N ASP A 242 -16.67 1.02 11.25
CA ASP A 242 -17.10 0.55 9.92
C ASP A 242 -17.61 1.66 8.99
N GLY A 243 -17.11 2.89 9.15
CA GLY A 243 -17.42 3.98 8.25
C GLY A 243 -16.62 3.84 6.95
N ILE A 244 -17.31 3.75 5.81
CA ILE A 244 -16.72 3.91 4.45
C ILE A 244 -15.82 5.17 4.37
N GLU A 245 -16.09 6.15 5.23
CA GLU A 245 -15.41 7.43 5.38
C GLU A 245 -13.96 7.33 5.89
N PHE A 246 -13.64 6.34 6.74
CA PHE A 246 -12.26 6.09 7.20
C PHE A 246 -11.36 5.50 6.11
N GLY A 247 -11.97 4.77 5.17
CA GLY A 247 -11.34 4.21 3.99
C GLY A 247 -11.33 5.15 2.77
N GLY A 248 -11.64 6.43 2.99
CA GLY A 248 -12.14 7.31 1.95
C GLY A 248 -11.17 7.65 0.82
N VAL A 249 -11.78 8.00 -0.33
CA VAL A 249 -11.13 8.60 -1.51
C VAL A 249 -10.29 9.83 -1.13
N THR A 250 -10.80 10.66 -0.21
CA THR A 250 -10.14 11.91 0.22
C THR A 250 -8.83 11.66 0.96
N VAL A 251 -8.77 10.63 1.82
CA VAL A 251 -7.55 10.29 2.56
C VAL A 251 -6.48 9.78 1.61
N ALA A 252 -6.83 8.82 0.75
CA ALA A 252 -5.92 8.27 -0.25
C ALA A 252 -5.40 9.35 -1.21
N ASN A 253 -6.28 10.25 -1.68
CA ASN A 253 -5.88 11.35 -2.54
C ASN A 253 -4.99 12.36 -1.81
N SER A 254 -5.31 12.71 -0.56
CA SER A 254 -4.49 13.63 0.22
C SER A 254 -3.10 13.06 0.51
N ASP A 255 -3.03 11.78 0.87
CA ASP A 255 -1.77 11.06 1.07
C ASP A 255 -0.93 11.04 -0.22
N CYS A 256 -1.54 10.66 -1.34
CA CYS A 256 -0.87 10.60 -2.64
C CYS A 256 -0.38 11.99 -3.08
N LEU A 257 -1.22 13.01 -2.97
CA LEU A 257 -0.85 14.38 -3.31
C LEU A 257 0.30 14.90 -2.44
N ASN A 258 0.35 14.53 -1.16
CA ASN A 258 1.47 14.84 -0.30
C ASN A 258 2.73 14.07 -0.76
N LYS A 259 2.65 12.76 -0.99
CA LYS A 259 3.79 11.98 -1.50
C LYS A 259 4.42 12.57 -2.76
N TYR A 260 3.59 13.08 -3.68
CA TYR A 260 3.99 13.59 -4.99
C TYR A 260 3.86 15.13 -5.13
N LYS A 261 3.81 15.88 -4.03
CA LYS A 261 3.56 17.32 -4.06
C LYS A 261 4.56 18.08 -4.94
N ASN A 262 5.82 17.62 -4.99
CA ASN A 262 6.90 18.20 -5.79
C ASN A 262 6.65 18.22 -7.30
N HIS A 263 5.68 17.45 -7.79
CA HIS A 263 5.40 17.35 -9.22
C HIS A 263 4.49 18.46 -9.75
N HIS A 264 3.67 19.06 -8.88
CA HIS A 264 2.59 19.94 -9.31
C HIS A 264 3.08 21.24 -9.99
N LYS A 265 4.30 21.70 -9.67
CA LYS A 265 4.88 22.91 -10.26
C LYS A 265 5.54 22.70 -11.63
N SER A 266 5.92 21.45 -11.98
CA SER A 266 6.47 21.11 -13.31
C SER A 266 5.43 21.30 -14.42
N LEU A 267 4.16 20.98 -14.12
CA LEU A 267 3.04 21.13 -15.06
C LEU A 267 2.71 22.60 -15.40
N ASN A 268 2.92 23.53 -14.46
CA ASN A 268 2.69 24.96 -14.71
C ASN A 268 3.71 25.58 -15.68
N HIS A 269 4.82 24.90 -15.98
CA HIS A 269 5.77 25.35 -17.00
C HIS A 269 5.54 24.77 -18.39
N ARG A 270 4.73 23.71 -18.53
CA ARG A 270 4.35 23.15 -19.84
C ARG A 270 2.94 23.61 -20.20
N ASN A 271 2.85 24.78 -20.81
CA ASN A 271 1.69 25.22 -21.58
C ASN A 271 1.40 24.19 -22.69
N SER A 272 0.62 23.15 -22.39
CA SER A 272 0.06 22.24 -23.39
C SER A 272 -1.29 22.80 -23.84
N GLY A 273 -1.27 23.46 -25.00
CA GLY A 273 -2.45 24.03 -25.63
C GLY A 273 -3.54 22.99 -25.93
N PRO A 274 -4.79 23.43 -26.16
CA PRO A 274 -5.98 22.56 -26.32
C PRO A 274 -5.86 21.51 -27.44
N SER A 275 -5.00 21.73 -28.44
CA SER A 275 -4.70 20.77 -29.51
C SER A 275 -4.02 19.47 -29.02
N SER A 276 -3.12 19.57 -28.04
CA SER A 276 -2.39 18.42 -27.49
C SER A 276 -3.30 17.47 -26.70
N ARG A 277 -4.36 17.99 -26.07
CA ARG A 277 -5.30 17.18 -25.27
C ARG A 277 -6.21 16.31 -26.13
N ARG A 278 -6.66 16.83 -27.28
CA ARG A 278 -7.44 16.05 -28.27
C ARG A 278 -6.63 14.92 -28.88
N SER A 279 -5.35 15.16 -29.20
CA SER A 279 -4.45 14.13 -29.71
C SER A 279 -4.22 13.00 -28.70
N LEU A 280 -4.06 13.34 -27.41
CA LEU A 280 -3.87 12.36 -26.34
C LEU A 280 -5.13 11.51 -26.12
N TYR A 281 -6.31 12.14 -26.11
CA TYR A 281 -7.60 11.46 -25.97
C TYR A 281 -7.86 10.46 -27.10
N ASN A 282 -7.61 10.86 -28.35
CA ASN A 282 -7.78 9.97 -29.51
C ASN A 282 -6.79 8.80 -29.49
N LYS A 283 -5.57 9.02 -28.98
CA LYS A 283 -4.58 7.96 -28.79
C LYS A 283 -4.99 7.00 -27.66
N MET A 284 -5.55 7.52 -26.57
CA MET A 284 -6.14 6.73 -25.49
C MET A 284 -7.28 5.83 -25.98
N LEU A 285 -8.21 6.36 -26.78
CA LEU A 285 -9.32 5.58 -27.33
C LEU A 285 -8.84 4.43 -28.22
N LYS A 286 -7.82 4.68 -29.07
CA LYS A 286 -7.25 3.65 -29.94
C LYS A 286 -6.58 2.51 -29.15
N GLU A 287 -5.82 2.84 -28.10
CA GLU A 287 -5.23 1.83 -27.22
C GLU A 287 -6.28 1.04 -26.43
N LEU A 288 -7.30 1.73 -25.91
CA LEU A 288 -8.41 1.08 -25.21
C LEU A 288 -9.14 0.08 -26.12
N HIS A 289 -9.38 0.47 -27.38
CA HIS A 289 -10.02 -0.37 -28.38
C HIS A 289 -9.15 -1.59 -28.75
N HIS A 290 -7.84 -1.40 -28.88
CA HIS A 290 -6.90 -2.50 -29.13
C HIS A 290 -6.79 -3.50 -27.97
N LEU A 291 -6.91 -3.05 -26.73
CA LEU A 291 -6.91 -3.92 -25.56
C LEU A 291 -8.19 -4.73 -25.47
N LEU A 292 -9.34 -4.09 -25.65
CA LEU A 292 -10.64 -4.76 -25.57
C LEU A 292 -10.77 -5.88 -26.61
N HIS A 293 -10.29 -5.66 -27.83
CA HIS A 293 -10.28 -6.70 -28.89
C HIS A 293 -9.29 -7.85 -28.67
N ARG A 294 -8.36 -7.74 -27.71
CA ARG A 294 -7.38 -8.80 -27.43
C ARG A 294 -7.80 -9.72 -26.29
N PHE A 295 -8.90 -9.41 -25.62
CA PHE A 295 -9.47 -10.17 -24.49
C PHE A 295 -10.85 -10.79 -24.81
N GLU A 296 -11.34 -10.65 -26.04
CA GLU A 296 -12.37 -11.53 -26.65
C GLU A 296 -11.70 -12.73 -27.32
#